data_AF-Q05S98-F1
#
_entry.id   AF-Q05S98-F1
#
_cell.length_a   1.000
_cell.length_b   1.000
_cell.length_c   1.000
_cell.angle_alpha   90.00
_cell.angle_beta   90.00
_cell.angle_gamma   90.00
#
_symmetry.space_group_name_H-M   'P 1'
#
loop_
_entity.id
_entity.type
_entity.pdbx_description
1 polymer ?
#
loop_
_entity_poly.entity_id
_entity_poly.type
_entity_poly.pdbx_seq_one_letter_code
_entity_poly.pdbx_strand_id
1 'polypeptide(L)' 'MVRAHAYPVLALVSSLSLVSIALLQIPSAVKDHRYNRCIDHQVQLRSTVLKGQDGPGRLVYLKAVEHCEGR' A
#
# COMPACT_ATOMS: atom_id res chain seq x y z
N MET A 1 -43.93 16.64 0.92
CA MET A 1 -42.56 17.08 0.57
C MET A 1 -41.46 16.44 1.43
N VAL A 2 -41.65 15.21 1.94
CA VAL A 2 -40.69 14.55 2.85
C VAL A 2 -39.52 13.89 2.11
N ARG A 3 -39.75 13.46 0.85
CA ARG A 3 -38.74 12.79 0.01
C ARG A 3 -37.59 13.71 -0.43
N ALA A 4 -37.85 15.00 -0.67
CA ALA A 4 -36.85 15.93 -1.20
C ALA A 4 -35.67 16.16 -0.25
N HIS A 5 -35.89 16.04 1.07
CA HIS A 5 -34.86 16.22 2.10
C HIS A 5 -34.23 14.89 2.55
N ALA A 6 -34.90 13.75 2.34
CA ALA A 6 -34.37 12.45 2.73
C ALA A 6 -33.21 11.98 1.83
N TYR A 7 -33.32 12.16 0.50
CA TYR A 7 -32.25 11.81 -0.44
C TYR A 7 -30.93 12.58 -0.22
N PRO A 8 -30.92 13.91 -0.03
CA PRO A 8 -29.67 14.63 0.21
C PRO A 8 -29.04 14.27 1.56
N VAL A 9 -29.84 13.99 2.60
CA VAL A 9 -29.32 13.54 3.89
C VAL A 9 -28.66 12.16 3.77
N LEU A 10 -29.28 11.22 3.06
CA LEU A 10 -28.69 9.90 2.81
C LEU A 10 -27.42 10.01 1.96
N ALA A 11 -27.41 10.87 0.96
CA ALA A 11 -26.22 11.14 0.14
C ALA A 11 -25.08 11.73 0.99
N LEU A 12 -25.39 12.65 1.90
CA LEU A 12 -24.41 13.21 2.83
C LEU A 12 -23.84 12.15 3.76
N VAL A 13 -24.69 11.34 4.40
CA VAL A 13 -24.23 10.25 5.28
C VAL A 13 -23.38 9.23 4.52
N SER A 14 -23.79 8.86 3.31
CA SER A 14 -23.01 7.96 2.45
C SER A 14 -21.64 8.56 2.09
N SER A 15 -21.61 9.82 1.68
CA SER A 15 -20.35 10.51 1.35
C SER A 15 -19.41 10.64 2.56
N LEU A 16 -19.93 11.00 3.73
CA LEU A 16 -19.16 11.07 4.98
C LEU A 16 -18.62 9.70 5.39
N SER A 17 -19.41 8.64 5.19
CA SER A 17 -18.99 7.26 5.44
C SER A 17 -17.85 6.84 4.50
N LEU A 18 -17.92 7.19 3.22
CA LEU A 18 -16.85 6.91 2.27
C LEU A 18 -15.57 7.67 2.61
N VAL A 19 -15.69 8.96 2.98
CA VAL A 19 -14.54 9.78 3.39
C VAL A 19 -13.89 9.21 4.65
N SER A 20 -14.68 8.82 5.66
CA SER A 20 -14.12 8.25 6.89
C SER A 20 -13.40 6.93 6.61
N ILE A 21 -13.98 6.04 5.80
CA ILE A 21 -13.34 4.78 5.39
C ILE A 21 -12.01 5.07 4.65
N ALA A 22 -11.99 6.04 3.75
CA ALA A 22 -10.77 6.42 3.02
C ALA A 22 -9.67 6.93 3.97
N LEU A 23 -10.03 7.76 4.96
CA LEU A 23 -9.08 8.24 5.98
C LEU A 23 -8.52 7.10 6.83
N LEU A 24 -9.34 6.11 7.19
CA LEU A 24 -8.89 4.94 7.94
C LEU A 24 -7.93 4.05 7.15
N GLN A 25 -7.93 4.10 5.82
CA GLN A 25 -7.02 3.32 4.97
C GLN A 25 -5.64 3.98 4.79
N ILE A 26 -5.51 5.28 5.04
CA ILE A 26 -4.24 6.03 4.95
C ILE A 26 -3.10 5.33 5.72
N PRO A 27 -3.22 4.94 7.00
CA PRO A 27 -2.11 4.32 7.72
C PRO A 27 -1.64 3.01 7.08
N SER A 28 -2.55 2.20 6.53
CA SER A 28 -2.19 0.98 5.80
C SER A 28 -1.41 1.31 4.54
N ALA A 29 -1.89 2.26 3.73
CA ALA A 29 -1.17 2.71 2.54
C ALA A 29 0.21 3.28 2.85
N VAL A 30 0.37 4.02 3.96
CA VAL A 30 1.67 4.55 4.39
C VAL A 30 2.62 3.42 4.84
N LYS A 31 2.10 2.38 5.49
CA LYS A 31 2.90 1.19 5.84
C LYS A 31 3.37 0.47 4.58
N ASP A 32 2.47 0.21 3.64
CA ASP A 32 2.79 -0.47 2.39
C ASP A 32 3.79 0.35 1.56
N HIS A 33 3.63 1.68 1.52
CA HIS A 33 4.59 2.55 0.84
C HIS A 33 5.99 2.47 1.46
N ARG A 34 6.10 2.45 2.79
CA ARG A 34 7.39 2.29 3.48
C ARG A 34 7.99 0.91 3.25
N TYR A 35 7.16 -0.12 3.26
CA TYR A 35 7.57 -1.50 2.98
C TYR A 35 8.13 -1.64 1.55
N ASN A 36 7.42 -1.11 0.56
CA ASN A 36 7.86 -1.12 -0.83
C ASN A 36 9.19 -0.36 -1.01
N ARG A 37 9.33 0.81 -0.38
CA ARG A 37 10.60 1.55 -0.40
C ARG A 37 11.76 0.75 0.21
N CYS A 38 11.53 0.01 1.29
CA CYS A 38 12.55 -0.85 1.88
C CYS A 38 13.00 -1.92 0.88
N ILE A 39 12.04 -2.57 0.21
CA ILE A 39 12.32 -3.58 -0.81
C ILE A 39 13.12 -2.97 -1.96
N ASP A 40 12.69 -1.83 -2.50
CA ASP A 40 13.36 -1.17 -3.62
C ASP A 40 14.82 -0.85 -3.28
N HIS A 41 15.08 -0.31 -2.09
CA HIS A 41 16.44 -0.04 -1.62
C HIS A 41 17.27 -1.32 -1.49
N GLN A 42 16.71 -2.40 -0.94
CA GLN A 42 17.41 -3.68 -0.79
C GLN A 42 17.69 -4.36 -2.13
N VAL A 43 16.74 -4.30 -3.06
CA VAL A 43 16.92 -4.81 -4.42
C VAL A 43 18.00 -4.02 -5.13
N GLN A 44 17.98 -2.68 -5.05
CA GLN A 44 19.01 -1.83 -5.64
C GLN A 44 20.40 -2.11 -5.08
N LEU A 45 20.53 -2.19 -3.75
CA LEU A 45 21.80 -2.50 -3.09
C LEU A 45 22.33 -3.84 -3.58
N ARG A 46 21.49 -4.87 -3.60
CA ARG A 46 21.90 -6.23 -3.95
C ARG A 46 22.09 -6.42 -5.44
N SER A 47 21.39 -5.70 -6.32
CA SER A 47 21.62 -5.78 -7.77
C SER A 47 22.97 -5.21 -8.17
N THR A 48 23.52 -4.25 -7.39
CA THR A 48 24.88 -3.75 -7.64
C THR A 48 25.97 -4.75 -7.25
N VAL A 49 25.71 -5.57 -6.23
CA VAL A 49 26.65 -6.58 -5.70
C VAL A 49 26.52 -7.93 -6.43
N LEU A 50 25.29 -8.37 -6.69
CA LEU A 50 24.94 -9.68 -7.25
C LEU A 50 24.40 -9.48 -8.67
N LYS A 51 25.30 -9.45 -9.65
CA LYS A 51 24.94 -9.34 -11.08
C LYS A 51 24.42 -10.67 -11.62
N GLY A 52 23.37 -10.63 -12.45
CA GLY A 52 22.87 -11.79 -13.20
C GLY A 52 21.67 -12.53 -12.59
N GLN A 53 21.07 -12.01 -11.52
CA GLN A 53 19.86 -12.57 -10.91
C GLN A 53 18.57 -11.96 -11.51
N ASP A 54 18.46 -11.95 -12.84
CA ASP A 54 17.37 -11.31 -13.59
C ASP A 54 16.36 -12.35 -14.15
N GLY A 55 15.80 -13.22 -13.32
CA GLY A 55 14.81 -14.24 -13.75
C GLY A 55 13.58 -14.33 -12.84
N PRO A 56 12.48 -14.96 -13.27
CA PRO A 56 11.32 -15.22 -12.41
C PRO A 56 11.76 -16.15 -11.26
N GLY A 57 11.76 -15.63 -10.02
CA GLY A 57 12.39 -16.28 -8.86
C GLY A 57 13.62 -15.57 -8.30
N ARG A 58 13.82 -14.27 -8.59
CA ARG A 58 14.97 -13.46 -8.11
C ARG A 58 15.17 -13.62 -6.60
N LEU A 59 16.23 -14.34 -6.23
CA LEU A 59 16.67 -14.49 -4.84
C LEU A 59 16.88 -13.12 -4.17
N VAL A 60 17.33 -12.13 -4.94
CA VAL A 60 17.53 -10.74 -4.48
C VAL A 60 16.22 -10.12 -3.97
N TYR A 61 15.12 -10.31 -4.70
CA TYR A 61 13.82 -9.78 -4.31
C TYR A 61 13.26 -10.53 -3.10
N LEU A 62 13.34 -11.88 -3.11
CA LEU A 62 12.88 -12.70 -1.98
C LEU A 62 13.65 -12.37 -0.69
N LYS A 63 14.96 -12.13 -0.80
CA LYS A 63 15.82 -11.68 0.32
C LYS A 63 15.48 -10.25 0.78
N ALA A 64 15.01 -9.39 -0.13
CA ALA A 64 14.57 -8.04 0.20
C ALA A 64 13.26 -8.08 0.98
N VAL A 65 12.32 -8.92 0.56
CA VAL A 65 11.06 -9.21 1.26
C VAL A 65 11.35 -9.76 2.66
N GLU A 66 12.13 -10.84 2.79
CA GLU A 66 12.51 -11.45 4.08
C GLU A 66 13.04 -10.40 5.06
N HIS A 67 13.98 -9.57 4.60
CA HIS A 67 14.58 -8.51 5.42
C HIS A 67 13.59 -7.41 5.83
N CYS A 68 12.75 -6.95 4.89
CA CYS A 68 11.81 -5.85 5.15
C CYS A 68 10.58 -6.30 5.95
N GLU A 69 10.25 -7.60 5.95
CA GLU A 69 9.28 -8.21 6.87
C GLU A 69 9.86 -8.43 8.28
N GLY A 70 11.18 -8.29 8.45
CA GLY A 70 11.87 -8.45 9.72
C GLY A 70 12.11 -9.91 10.13
N ARG A 71 12.23 -10.82 9.16
CA ARG A 71 12.59 -12.23 9.37
C ARG A 71 13.99 -12.54 8.86
#